data_AF-A0AAV4SU15-F1
#
_entry.id   AF-A0AAV4SU15-F1
#
_cell.length_a   1.000
_cell.length_b   1.000
_cell.length_c   1.000
_cell.angle_alpha   90.00
_cell.angle_beta   90.00
_cell.angle_gamma   90.00
#
_symmetry.space_group_name_H-M   'P 1'
#
loop_
_entity.id
_entity.type
_entity.pdbx_description
1 polymer ?
#
loop_
_entity_poly.entity_id
_entity_poly.type
_entity_poly.pdbx_seq_one_letter_code
_entity_poly.pdbx_strand_id
1 'polypeptide(L)'
;MKYSRHGKLIFSTADPVCAAQILNLDKILETPISTAVTFENITERFLIFDIPTNLPLSELAAEIMHTNDMEVVELRRFVKLNSTQEFSPVLITILGTFLPDSIKIWFTNQKICQFVDRVRQCLHCYEFTHATRVCDKNICPRCGVNHEGLCQGPEKCIHCT
;
A
#
# COMPACT_ATOMS: atom_id res chain seq x y z
N MET A 1 -4.92 22.26 0.54
CA MET A 1 -4.42 21.91 1.88
C MET A 1 -5.55 21.22 2.65
N LYS A 2 -5.29 20.07 3.28
CA LYS A 2 -6.26 19.37 4.14
C LYS A 2 -5.68 19.21 5.54
N TYR A 3 -6.55 19.11 6.54
CA TYR A 3 -6.16 18.86 7.94
C TYR A 3 -6.55 17.43 8.32
N SER A 4 -5.60 16.67 8.86
CA SER A 4 -5.88 15.34 9.38
C SER A 4 -6.42 15.42 10.81
N ARG A 5 -7.16 14.38 11.24
CA ARG A 5 -7.66 14.27 12.62
C ARG A 5 -6.54 14.22 13.68
N HIS A 6 -5.31 13.88 13.27
CA HIS A 6 -4.13 13.81 14.13
C HIS A 6 -3.32 15.12 14.16
N GLY A 7 -3.89 16.22 13.67
CA GLY A 7 -3.23 17.52 13.72
C GLY A 7 -2.22 17.79 12.61
N LYS A 8 -2.07 16.88 11.64
CA LYS A 8 -1.13 17.03 10.51
C LYS A 8 -1.75 17.82 9.36
N LEU A 9 -0.95 18.68 8.73
CA LEU A 9 -1.28 19.36 7.49
C LEU A 9 -0.90 18.47 6.29
N ILE A 10 -1.81 18.36 5.32
CA ILE A 10 -1.58 17.62 4.08
C ILE A 10 -1.58 18.62 2.93
N PHE A 11 -0.47 18.62 2.20
CA PHE A 11 -0.28 19.37 0.96
C PHE A 11 -0.35 18.42 -0.24
N SER A 12 -0.93 18.91 -1.32
CA SER A 12 -0.99 18.20 -2.59
C SER A 12 -0.65 19.20 -3.67
N THR A 13 0.30 18.86 -4.52
CA THR A 13 0.74 19.67 -5.66
C THR A 13 1.03 18.75 -6.83
N ALA A 14 0.78 19.23 -8.05
CA ALA A 14 1.18 18.55 -9.27
C ALA A 14 2.63 18.87 -9.66
N ASP A 15 3.22 19.92 -9.08
CA ASP A 15 4.59 20.34 -9.37
C ASP A 15 5.59 19.62 -8.44
N PRO A 16 6.48 18.77 -8.98
CA PRO A 16 7.48 18.06 -8.18
C PRO A 16 8.51 19.00 -7.55
N VAL A 17 8.79 20.16 -8.14
CA VAL A 17 9.73 21.14 -7.58
C VAL A 17 9.15 21.76 -6.32
N CYS A 18 7.88 22.20 -6.38
CA CYS A 18 7.14 22.64 -5.21
C CYS A 18 7.08 21.56 -4.12
N ALA A 19 6.83 20.29 -4.49
CA ALA A 19 6.82 19.19 -3.53
C ALA A 19 8.19 19.03 -2.84
N ALA A 20 9.29 19.04 -3.61
CA ALA A 20 10.65 18.94 -3.06
C ALA A 20 10.99 20.11 -2.14
N GLN A 21 10.59 21.33 -2.50
CA GLN A 21 10.78 22.52 -1.65
C GLN A 21 10.03 22.38 -0.32
N ILE A 22 8.78 21.94 -0.35
CA ILE A 22 7.98 21.71 0.86
C ILE A 22 8.62 20.63 1.73
N LEU A 23 9.15 19.56 1.13
CA LEU A 23 9.81 18.48 1.88
C LEU A 23 11.11 18.93 2.57
N ASN A 24 11.79 19.92 2.03
CA ASN A 24 13.01 20.46 2.64
C ASN A 24 12.76 21.48 3.76
N LEU A 25 11.49 21.83 4.05
CA LEU A 25 11.18 22.73 5.15
C LEU A 25 11.37 22.05 6.51
N ASP A 26 12.15 22.68 7.38
CA ASP A 26 12.38 22.28 8.77
C ASP A 26 11.60 23.15 9.76
N LYS A 27 11.16 24.34 9.33
CA LYS A 27 10.44 25.32 10.15
C LYS A 27 9.39 26.07 9.34
N ILE A 28 8.29 26.44 9.99
CA ILE A 28 7.34 27.43 9.49
C ILE A 28 7.30 28.54 10.53
N LEU A 29 7.69 29.76 10.13
CA LEU A 29 7.97 30.86 11.04
C LEU A 29 9.00 30.41 12.09
N GLU A 30 8.63 30.36 13.37
CA GLU A 30 9.48 29.89 14.47
C GLU A 30 9.12 28.47 14.95
N THR A 31 8.11 27.84 14.34
CA THR A 31 7.65 26.50 14.74
C THR A 31 8.42 25.44 13.96
N PRO A 32 9.18 24.54 14.64
CA PRO A 32 9.82 23.42 13.97
C PRO A 32 8.76 22.47 13.42
N ILE A 33 8.97 21.98 12.21
CA ILE A 33 8.07 21.06 11.53
C ILE A 33 8.83 19.83 11.05
N SER A 34 8.09 18.76 10.79
CA SER A 34 8.58 17.58 10.10
C SER A 34 7.69 17.31 8.90
N THR A 35 8.34 17.01 7.78
CA THR A 35 7.72 16.80 6.49
C THR A 35 7.94 15.35 6.08
N ALA A 36 6.94 14.77 5.41
CA ALA A 36 7.02 13.42 4.89
C ALA A 36 6.14 13.30 3.66
N VAL A 37 6.58 12.49 2.70
CA VAL A 37 5.78 12.09 1.55
C VAL A 37 4.88 10.94 1.95
N THR A 38 3.62 10.98 1.53
CA THR A 38 2.75 9.80 1.56
C THR A 38 3.01 9.01 0.29
N PHE A 39 3.86 7.97 0.40
CA PHE A 39 4.37 7.23 -0.75
C PHE A 39 3.24 6.55 -1.55
N GLU A 40 2.19 6.13 -0.86
CA GLU A 40 0.98 5.52 -1.44
C GLU A 40 0.20 6.47 -2.36
N ASN A 41 0.41 7.80 -2.26
CA ASN A 41 -0.26 8.79 -3.11
C ASN A 41 0.55 9.18 -4.35
N ILE A 42 1.79 8.70 -4.47
CA ILE A 42 2.70 9.02 -5.58
C ILE A 42 3.24 7.77 -6.27
N THR A 43 2.76 6.59 -5.87
CA THR A 43 3.15 5.32 -6.46
C THR A 43 1.94 4.48 -6.77
N GLU A 44 2.05 3.72 -7.84
CA GLU A 44 1.10 2.68 -8.21
C GLU A 44 1.80 1.32 -8.15
N ARG A 45 1.03 0.28 -7.85
CA ARG A 45 1.54 -1.08 -7.74
C ARG A 45 0.72 -2.05 -8.56
N PHE A 46 1.41 -2.98 -9.21
CA PHE A 46 0.77 -4.00 -10.02
C PHE A 46 1.56 -5.30 -10.02
N LEU A 47 0.86 -6.36 -10.39
CA LEU A 47 1.40 -7.70 -10.58
C LEU A 47 1.52 -7.99 -12.07
N ILE A 48 2.62 -8.63 -12.42
CA ILE A 48 2.78 -9.38 -13.68
C ILE A 48 3.06 -10.84 -13.36
N PHE A 49 2.57 -11.71 -14.23
CA PHE A 49 2.65 -13.16 -14.09
C PHE A 49 3.56 -13.75 -15.17
N ASP A 50 3.86 -15.04 -15.03
CA ASP A 50 4.63 -15.84 -15.99
C ASP A 50 6.05 -15.31 -16.25
N ILE A 51 6.61 -14.57 -15.30
CA ILE A 51 8.01 -14.15 -15.33
C ILE A 51 8.90 -15.28 -14.80
N PRO A 52 9.88 -15.79 -15.58
CA PRO A 52 10.82 -16.81 -15.13
C PRO A 52 11.56 -16.38 -13.86
N THR A 53 11.74 -17.28 -12.90
CA THR A 53 12.40 -16.97 -11.61
C THR A 53 13.92 -16.86 -11.74
N ASN A 54 14.51 -17.45 -12.78
CA ASN A 54 15.92 -17.28 -13.10
C ASN A 54 16.26 -15.92 -13.75
N LEU A 55 15.25 -15.15 -14.15
CA LEU A 55 15.44 -13.80 -14.69
C LEU A 55 15.75 -12.81 -13.54
N PRO A 56 16.89 -12.10 -13.59
CA PRO A 56 17.22 -11.06 -12.63
C PRO A 56 16.20 -9.92 -12.64
N LEU A 57 15.76 -9.48 -11.46
CA LEU A 57 14.81 -8.37 -11.33
C LEU A 57 15.38 -7.04 -11.86
N SER A 58 16.70 -6.86 -11.82
CA SER A 58 17.36 -5.67 -12.39
C SER A 58 17.23 -5.59 -13.91
N GLU A 59 17.31 -6.74 -14.60
CA GLU A 59 17.14 -6.82 -16.05
C GLU A 59 15.67 -6.55 -16.44
N LEU A 60 14.74 -7.13 -15.70
CA LEU A 60 13.31 -6.88 -15.88
C LEU A 60 12.95 -5.40 -15.64
N ALA A 61 13.51 -4.79 -14.59
CA ALA A 61 13.28 -3.37 -14.31
C ALA A 61 13.78 -2.49 -15.47
N ALA A 62 14.98 -2.75 -15.97
CA ALA A 62 15.55 -1.99 -17.09
C ALA A 62 14.70 -2.12 -18.37
N GLU A 63 14.21 -3.32 -18.68
CA GLU A 63 13.31 -3.56 -19.82
C GLU A 63 12.00 -2.77 -19.67
N ILE A 64 11.36 -2.84 -18.50
CA ILE A 64 10.09 -2.14 -18.26
C ILE A 64 10.27 -0.63 -18.39
N MET A 65 11.32 -0.08 -17.77
CA MET A 65 11.61 1.35 -17.80
C MET A 65 11.90 1.83 -19.22
N HIS A 66 12.68 1.07 -20.00
CA HIS A 66 13.05 1.43 -21.37
C HIS A 66 11.86 1.40 -22.32
N THR A 67 10.98 0.40 -22.19
CA THR A 67 9.94 0.12 -23.19
C THR A 67 8.61 0.84 -22.91
N ASN A 68 8.32 1.20 -21.66
CA ASN A 68 7.00 1.71 -21.25
C ASN A 68 6.97 3.17 -20.77
N ASP A 69 8.12 3.87 -20.74
CA ASP A 69 8.22 5.23 -20.17
C ASP A 69 7.70 5.28 -18.71
N MET A 70 8.18 4.34 -17.89
CA MET A 70 7.78 4.18 -16.50
C MET A 70 9.00 4.27 -15.59
N GLU A 71 8.85 4.93 -14.43
CA GLU A 71 9.89 4.96 -13.41
C GLU A 71 9.63 3.86 -12.38
N VAL A 72 10.46 2.83 -12.41
CA VAL A 72 10.35 1.65 -11.56
C VAL A 72 11.12 1.88 -10.26
N VAL A 73 10.42 1.85 -9.12
CA VAL A 73 11.02 2.10 -7.79
C VAL A 73 11.40 0.80 -7.08
N GLU A 74 10.55 -0.22 -7.17
CA GLU A 74 10.79 -1.49 -6.50
C GLU A 74 10.22 -2.67 -7.30
N LEU A 75 11.01 -3.73 -7.43
CA LEU A 75 10.54 -5.06 -7.87
C LEU A 75 10.71 -6.06 -6.75
N ARG A 76 9.68 -6.87 -6.51
CA ARG A 76 9.70 -7.91 -5.48
C ARG A 76 9.04 -9.18 -5.98
N ARG A 77 9.71 -10.32 -5.78
CA ARG A 77 9.10 -11.64 -5.94
C ARG A 77 8.51 -12.12 -4.61
N PHE A 78 7.42 -12.87 -4.70
CA PHE A 78 6.84 -13.52 -3.54
C PHE A 78 7.61 -14.81 -3.21
N VAL A 79 7.86 -15.03 -1.94
CA VAL A 79 8.42 -16.28 -1.40
C VAL A 79 7.40 -16.93 -0.49
N LYS A 80 7.36 -18.26 -0.47
CA LYS A 80 6.55 -19.00 0.48
C LYS A 80 7.14 -18.84 1.89
N LEU A 81 6.29 -18.78 2.91
CA LEU A 81 6.74 -18.79 4.31
C LEU A 81 7.71 -19.97 4.54
N ASN A 82 8.86 -19.68 5.14
CA ASN A 82 9.93 -20.64 5.43
C ASN A 82 10.57 -21.29 4.19
N SER A 83 10.49 -20.65 3.02
CA SER A 83 11.16 -21.10 1.79
C SER A 83 11.90 -19.95 1.13
N THR A 84 12.99 -20.27 0.43
CA THR A 84 13.68 -19.36 -0.49
C THR A 84 13.16 -19.47 -1.92
N GLN A 85 12.19 -20.35 -2.18
CA GLN A 85 11.63 -20.54 -3.50
C GLN A 85 10.77 -19.32 -3.87
N GLU A 86 11.21 -18.61 -4.90
CA GLU A 86 10.48 -17.51 -5.51
C GLU A 86 9.36 -18.02 -6.42
N PHE A 87 8.29 -17.24 -6.52
CA PHE A 87 7.15 -17.53 -7.37
C PHE A 87 7.01 -16.50 -8.50
N SER A 88 6.21 -16.90 -9.49
CA SER A 88 6.05 -16.19 -10.75
C SER A 88 5.44 -14.79 -10.67
N PRO A 89 4.51 -14.43 -9.75
CA PRO A 89 4.06 -13.05 -9.68
C PRO A 89 5.20 -12.15 -9.21
N VAL A 90 5.50 -11.12 -9.99
CA VAL A 90 6.38 -10.02 -9.59
C VAL A 90 5.51 -8.84 -9.23
N LEU A 91 5.65 -8.36 -7.99
CA LEU A 91 5.09 -7.09 -7.57
C LEU A 91 6.02 -5.97 -8.02
N ILE A 92 5.46 -5.04 -8.78
CA ILE A 92 6.16 -3.88 -9.30
C ILE A 92 5.54 -2.64 -8.67
N THR A 93 6.40 -1.77 -8.14
CA THR A 93 6.06 -0.44 -7.65
C THR A 93 6.65 0.59 -8.60
N ILE A 94 5.81 1.46 -9.14
CA ILE A 94 6.22 2.56 -10.03
C ILE A 94 5.97 3.89 -9.37
N LEU A 95 6.74 4.90 -9.75
CA LEU A 95 6.42 6.28 -9.45
C LEU A 95 5.35 6.76 -10.44
N GLY A 96 4.28 7.35 -9.92
CA GLY A 96 3.15 7.81 -10.72
C GLY A 96 1.81 7.55 -10.06
N THR A 97 0.77 8.14 -10.62
CA THR A 97 -0.63 8.00 -10.19
C THR A 97 -1.51 7.39 -11.28
N PHE A 98 -0.90 6.98 -12.40
CA PHE A 98 -1.57 6.37 -13.53
C PHE A 98 -0.98 4.99 -13.78
N LEU A 99 -1.88 4.04 -14.02
CA LEU A 99 -1.54 2.67 -14.30
C LEU A 99 -2.20 2.25 -15.64
N PRO A 100 -1.43 1.80 -16.65
CA PRO A 100 -2.00 1.34 -17.93
C PRO A 100 -2.68 -0.03 -17.78
N ASP A 101 -3.54 -0.44 -18.71
CA ASP A 101 -4.17 -1.78 -18.69
C ASP A 101 -3.18 -2.92 -19.01
N SER A 102 -2.11 -2.60 -19.74
CA SER A 102 -1.08 -3.53 -20.17
C SER A 102 0.26 -2.83 -20.35
N ILE A 103 1.34 -3.56 -20.16
CA ILE A 103 2.71 -3.10 -20.42
C ILE A 103 3.38 -4.03 -21.43
N LYS A 104 4.31 -3.47 -22.19
CA LYS A 104 5.16 -4.22 -23.10
C LYS A 104 6.40 -4.72 -22.37
N ILE A 105 6.67 -6.01 -22.49
CA ILE A 105 7.90 -6.63 -21.98
C ILE A 105 8.51 -7.44 -23.13
N TRP A 106 9.68 -7.00 -23.58
CA TRP A 106 10.33 -7.43 -24.82
C TRP A 106 9.37 -7.41 -26.02
N PHE A 107 9.03 -8.58 -26.54
CA PHE A 107 8.20 -8.76 -27.74
C PHE A 107 6.73 -9.03 -27.42
N THR A 108 6.33 -8.97 -26.15
CA THR A 108 4.97 -9.31 -25.71
C THR A 108 4.29 -8.14 -25.02
N ASN A 109 2.97 -8.03 -25.17
CA ASN A 109 2.16 -7.11 -24.38
C ASN A 109 1.48 -7.91 -23.26
N GLN A 110 1.86 -7.65 -22.02
CA GLN A 110 1.32 -8.31 -20.84
C GLN A 110 0.24 -7.46 -20.20
N LYS A 111 -0.92 -8.07 -19.94
CA LYS A 111 -1.93 -7.46 -19.06
C LYS A 111 -1.39 -7.42 -17.65
N ILE A 112 -1.59 -6.30 -16.97
CA ILE A 112 -1.20 -6.16 -15.58
C ILE A 112 -2.41 -6.33 -14.66
N CYS A 113 -2.16 -6.69 -13.41
CA CYS A 113 -3.20 -6.71 -12.38
C CYS A 113 -2.86 -5.69 -11.31
N GLN A 114 -3.68 -4.66 -11.15
CA GLN A 114 -3.50 -3.67 -10.08
C GLN A 114 -3.42 -4.38 -8.72
N PHE A 115 -2.41 -4.02 -7.93
CA PHE A 115 -2.19 -4.58 -6.61
C PHE A 115 -2.76 -3.65 -5.55
N VAL A 116 -3.81 -4.11 -4.88
CA VAL A 116 -4.42 -3.42 -3.74
C VAL A 116 -4.11 -4.20 -2.47
N ASP A 117 -3.53 -3.52 -1.49
CA ASP A 117 -3.29 -4.13 -0.18
C ASP A 117 -4.62 -4.55 0.46
N ARG A 118 -4.62 -5.75 1.03
CA ARG A 118 -5.76 -6.20 1.83
C ARG A 118 -5.86 -5.33 3.06
N VAL A 119 -7.00 -4.64 3.20
CA VAL A 119 -7.31 -3.87 4.40
C VAL A 119 -7.25 -4.81 5.61
N ARG A 120 -6.41 -4.46 6.59
CA ARG A 120 -6.25 -5.25 7.80
C ARG A 120 -7.35 -4.90 8.78
N GLN A 121 -8.17 -5.88 9.11
CA GLN A 121 -9.17 -5.75 10.16
C GLN A 121 -8.61 -6.30 11.47
N CYS A 122 -8.79 -5.55 12.57
CA CYS A 122 -8.48 -6.04 13.90
C CYS A 122 -9.40 -7.22 14.23
N LEU A 123 -8.83 -8.36 14.64
CA LEU A 123 -9.63 -9.56 14.95
C LEU A 123 -10.31 -9.49 16.31
N HIS A 124 -9.89 -8.58 17.20
CA HIS A 124 -10.48 -8.45 18.52
C HIS A 124 -11.64 -7.45 18.55
N CYS A 125 -11.58 -6.37 17.76
CA CYS A 125 -12.59 -5.32 17.79
C CYS A 125 -13.20 -5.00 16.42
N TYR A 126 -12.74 -5.67 15.36
CA TYR A 126 -13.26 -5.54 13.99
C TYR A 126 -13.13 -4.14 13.36
N GLU A 127 -12.39 -3.22 13.99
CA GLU A 127 -12.02 -1.91 13.43
C GLU A 127 -10.84 -2.05 12.45
N PHE A 128 -10.70 -1.10 11.53
CA PHE A 128 -9.63 -1.07 10.51
C PHE A 128 -8.47 -0.11 10.86
N THR A 129 -8.51 0.50 12.04
CA THR A 129 -7.62 1.60 12.44
C THR A 129 -6.32 1.15 13.09
N HIS A 130 -6.23 -0.12 13.50
CA HIS A 130 -5.08 -0.65 14.23
C HIS A 130 -4.88 -2.15 13.99
N ALA A 131 -3.68 -2.63 14.28
CA ALA A 131 -3.37 -4.06 14.23
C ALA A 131 -3.92 -4.79 15.47
N THR A 132 -4.34 -6.04 15.31
CA THR A 132 -4.84 -6.89 16.41
C THR A 132 -3.90 -6.94 17.63
N ARG A 133 -2.58 -6.88 17.40
CA ARG A 133 -1.55 -6.97 18.46
C ARG A 133 -1.53 -5.79 19.44
N VAL A 134 -2.05 -4.63 19.02
CA VAL A 134 -2.09 -3.40 19.85
C VAL A 134 -3.51 -3.08 20.32
N CYS A 135 -4.44 -4.03 20.15
CA CYS A 135 -5.83 -3.84 20.54
C CYS A 135 -6.05 -4.20 22.01
N ASP A 136 -6.62 -3.27 22.77
CA ASP A 136 -6.98 -3.48 24.18
C ASP A 136 -8.42 -4.00 24.37
N LYS A 137 -9.21 -4.03 23.30
CA LYS A 137 -10.60 -4.50 23.31
C LYS A 137 -10.65 -5.99 22.94
N ASN A 138 -11.67 -6.68 23.42
CA ASN A 138 -12.07 -7.99 22.90
C ASN A 138 -13.60 -8.01 22.83
N ILE A 139 -14.18 -7.94 21.63
CA ILE A 139 -15.63 -7.86 21.45
C ILE A 139 -16.12 -9.11 20.72
N CYS A 140 -17.33 -9.55 21.06
CA CYS A 140 -17.93 -10.69 20.40
C CYS A 140 -18.26 -10.37 18.92
N PRO A 141 -17.90 -11.23 17.95
CA PRO A 141 -18.28 -11.06 16.55
C PRO A 141 -19.79 -11.03 16.33
N ARG A 142 -20.56 -11.65 17.23
CA ARG A 142 -22.00 -11.83 17.10
C ARG A 142 -22.79 -10.61 17.56
N CYS A 143 -22.52 -10.14 18.77
CA CYS A 143 -23.29 -9.08 19.41
C CYS A 143 -22.54 -7.75 19.57
N GLY A 144 -21.24 -7.71 19.26
CA GLY A 144 -20.40 -6.51 19.34
C GLY A 144 -20.13 -5.99 20.76
N VAL A 145 -20.36 -6.81 21.79
CA VAL A 145 -20.12 -6.47 23.21
C VAL A 145 -19.01 -7.36 23.76
N ASN A 146 -18.24 -6.85 24.73
CA ASN A 146 -17.28 -7.65 25.47
C ASN A 146 -18.00 -8.49 26.53
N HIS A 147 -17.87 -9.82 26.44
CA HIS A 147 -18.40 -10.75 27.43
C HIS A 147 -17.56 -12.02 27.48
N GLU A 148 -17.59 -12.70 28.62
CA GLU A 148 -16.99 -14.02 28.79
C GLU A 148 -18.04 -15.12 28.55
N GLY A 149 -17.62 -16.27 28.00
CA GLY A 149 -18.51 -17.41 27.74
C GLY A 149 -19.40 -17.28 26.50
N LEU A 150 -20.44 -18.12 26.44
CA LEU A 150 -21.32 -18.23 25.28
C LEU A 150 -22.15 -16.95 25.05
N CYS A 151 -22.16 -16.47 23.80
CA CYS A 151 -22.90 -15.27 23.42
C CYS A 151 -24.42 -15.54 23.37
N GLN A 152 -25.17 -14.85 24.23
CA GLN A 152 -26.64 -14.83 24.25
C GLN A 152 -27.22 -13.55 23.60
N GLY A 153 -26.36 -12.65 23.11
CA GLY A 153 -26.78 -11.39 22.50
C GLY A 153 -27.37 -11.58 21.10
N PRO A 154 -28.22 -10.63 20.64
CA PRO A 154 -28.72 -10.64 19.27
C PRO A 154 -27.58 -10.48 18.26
N GLU A 155 -27.73 -11.09 17.10
CA GLU A 155 -26.83 -10.91 15.97
C GLU A 155 -26.95 -9.49 15.43
N LYS A 156 -25.84 -8.77 15.40
CA LYS A 156 -25.78 -7.42 14.81
C LYS A 156 -24.46 -7.21 14.08
N CYS A 157 -24.50 -6.42 13.02
CA CYS A 157 -23.27 -5.96 12.38
C CYS A 157 -22.59 -4.92 13.29
N ILE A 158 -21.31 -5.12 13.57
CA ILE A 158 -20.52 -4.23 14.45
C ILE A 158 -20.42 -2.81 13.89
N HIS A 159 -20.50 -2.66 12.56
CA HIS A 159 -20.37 -1.39 11.86
C HIS A 159 -21.71 -0.78 11.43
N CYS A 160 -22.83 -1.49 11.60
CA CYS A 160 -24.15 -0.94 11.34
C CYS A 160 -24.81 -0.56 12.65
N THR A 161 -25.09 0.73 12.81
CA THR A 161 -26.04 1.23 13.83
C THR A 161 -27.45 0.76 13.55
#